data_AF-A0A535FLM4-F1
#
_entry.id   AF-A0A535FLM4-F1
#
_cell.length_a   1.000
_cell.length_b   1.000
_cell.length_c   1.000
_cell.angle_alpha   90.00
_cell.angle_beta   90.00
_cell.angle_gamma   90.00
#
_symmetry.space_group_name_H-M   'P 1'
#
loop_
_entity.id
_entity.type
_entity.pdbx_description
1 polymer ?
#
loop_
_entity_poly.entity_id
_entity_poly.type
_entity_poly.pdbx_seq_one_letter_code
_entity_poly.pdbx_strand_id
1 'polypeptide(L)' 'MRALLQRVSRASVTVDGKVVGQIGQGLLILLGIGQQDSELQVKTL' A
#
# COMPACT_ATOMS: atom_id res chain seq x y z
N MET A 1 -3.78 -7.95 10.08
CA MET A 1 -3.36 -7.00 9.06
C MET A 1 -3.62 -7.69 7.75
N ARG A 2 -4.04 -6.99 6.70
CA ARG A 2 -4.23 -7.58 5.38
C ARG A 2 -3.69 -6.63 4.32
N ALA A 3 -2.99 -7.17 3.34
CA ALA A 3 -2.56 -6.42 2.15
C ALA A 3 -3.21 -7.01 0.89
N LEU A 4 -3.70 -6.13 0.03
CA LEU A 4 -4.02 -6.47 -1.36
C LEU A 4 -2.86 -6.00 -2.24
N LEU A 5 -2.22 -6.96 -2.90
CA LEU A 5 -1.07 -6.72 -3.76
C LEU A 5 -1.52 -6.63 -5.22
N GLN A 6 -1.09 -5.58 -5.90
CA GLN A 6 -1.31 -5.40 -7.34
C GLN A 6 0.02 -5.22 -8.04
N ARG A 7 0.35 -6.11 -8.98
CA ARG A 7 1.49 -5.90 -9.87
C ARG A 7 1.14 -4.85 -10.91
N VAL A 8 1.94 -3.80 -10.97
CA VAL A 8 1.68 -2.63 -11.80
C VAL A 8 2.88 -2.27 -12.68
N SER A 9 2.62 -1.70 -13.85
CA SER A 9 3.64 -1.01 -14.65
C SER A 9 3.89 0.42 -14.17
N ARG A 10 2.91 1.02 -13.47
CA ARG A 10 2.98 2.31 -12.77
C ARG A 10 1.85 2.45 -11.75
N ALA A 11 2.05 3.27 -10.71
CA ALA A 11 0.98 3.71 -9.82
C ALA A 11 1.30 5.11 -9.25
N SER A 12 0.27 5.87 -8.86
CA SER A 12 0.43 7.20 -8.27
C SER A 12 -0.67 7.50 -7.24
N VAL A 13 -0.35 8.34 -6.26
CA VAL A 13 -1.31 8.91 -5.30
C VAL A 13 -1.38 10.42 -5.53
N THR A 14 -2.61 10.92 -5.65
CA THR A 14 -2.89 12.34 -5.90
C THR A 14 -3.77 12.89 -4.78
N VAL A 15 -3.40 14.04 -4.22
CA VAL A 15 -4.18 14.79 -3.23
C VAL A 15 -4.31 16.22 -3.74
N ASP A 16 -5.53 16.77 -3.76
CA ASP A 16 -5.84 18.10 -4.28
C ASP A 16 -5.25 18.38 -5.68
N GLY A 17 -5.32 17.38 -6.55
CA GLY A 17 -4.80 17.45 -7.93
C GLY A 17 -3.27 17.39 -8.04
N LYS A 18 -2.52 17.25 -6.94
CA LYS A 18 -1.06 17.15 -6.93
C LYS A 18 -0.61 15.72 -6.65
N VAL A 19 0.34 15.21 -7.43
CA VAL A 19 0.94 13.89 -7.19
C VAL A 19 1.85 13.99 -5.97
N VAL A 20 1.52 13.24 -4.91
CA VAL A 20 2.28 13.20 -3.65
C VAL A 20 3.18 11.97 -3.55
N GLY A 21 2.97 10.97 -4.41
CA GLY A 21 3.80 9.79 -4.49
C GLY A 21 3.54 9.03 -5.78
N GLN A 22 4.58 8.43 -6.37
CA GLN A 22 4.46 7.63 -7.59
C GLN A 22 5.56 6.59 -7.67
N ILE A 23 5.26 5.49 -8.36
CA ILE A 23 6.20 4.41 -8.66
C ILE A 23 6.09 4.00 -10.13
N GLY A 24 7.19 3.46 -10.67
CA GLY A 24 7.21 2.77 -11.96
C GLY A 24 6.74 1.32 -11.85
N GLN A 25 7.41 0.40 -12.55
CA GLN A 25 7.11 -1.03 -12.46
C GLN A 25 7.33 -1.54 -11.02
N GLY A 26 6.34 -2.23 -10.46
CA GLY A 26 6.43 -2.71 -9.08
C GLY A 26 5.11 -3.27 -8.55
N LEU A 27 4.93 -3.12 -7.23
CA LEU A 27 3.71 -3.52 -6.52
C LEU A 27 3.04 -2.28 -5.92
N LEU A 28 1.74 -2.11 -6.16
CA LEU A 28 0.87 -1.26 -5.37
C LEU A 28 0.27 -2.09 -4.23
N ILE A 29 0.35 -1.57 -3.01
CA ILE A 29 -0.13 -2.26 -1.81
C ILE A 29 -1.26 -1.43 -1.22
N LEU A 30 -2.47 -2.00 -1.18
CA LEU A 30 -3.56 -1.45 -0.37
C LEU A 30 -3.55 -2.17 0.98
N LEU A 31 -3.18 -1.45 2.04
CA LEU A 31 -2.99 -2.01 3.37
C LEU A 31 -4.19 -1.73 4.27
N GLY A 32 -4.77 -2.77 4.84
CA GLY A 32 -5.80 -2.70 5.87
C GLY A 32 -5.27 -3.13 7.24
N ILE A 33 -5.45 -2.27 8.24
CA ILE A 33 -5.07 -2.54 9.64
C ILE A 33 -6.37 -2.69 10.45
N GLY A 34 -6.55 -3.86 11.07
CA GLY A 34 -7.65 -4.15 11.97
C GLY A 34 -7.34 -3.76 13.41
N GLN A 35 -8.38 -3.61 14.24
CA GLN A 35 -8.24 -3.15 15.63
C GLN A 35 -7.40 -4.07 16.52
N GLN A 36 -7.33 -5.36 16.19
CA GLN A 36 -6.58 -6.37 16.94
C GLN A 36 -5.16 -6.60 16.37
N ASP A 37 -4.78 -5.84 15.35
CA ASP A 37 -3.43 -5.93 14.81
C ASP A 37 -2.42 -5.29 15.74
N SER A 38 -1.26 -5.92 15.81
CA SER A 38 -0.11 -5.53 16.60
C SER A 38 1.14 -5.59 15.73
N GLU A 39 2.29 -5.26 16.32
CA GLU A 39 3.59 -5.40 15.64
C GLU A 39 3.87 -6.83 15.15
N LEU A 40 3.27 -7.84 15.78
CA LEU A 40 3.42 -9.23 15.33
C LEU A 40 2.94 -9.37 13.88
N GLN A 41 1.76 -8.82 13.58
CA GLN A 41 1.17 -8.89 12.24
C GLN A 41 1.98 -8.07 11.22
N VAL A 42 2.68 -7.00 11.65
CA VAL A 42 3.59 -6.23 10.77
C VAL A 42 4.78 -7.08 10.35
N LYS A 43 5.36 -7.86 11.27
CA LYS A 43 6.58 -8.65 11.02
C LYS A 43 6.33 -9.89 10.15
N THR A 44 5.10 -10.37 10.09
CA THR A 44 4.73 -11.62 9.42
C THR A 44 3.95 -11.44 8.12
N LEU A 45 3.57 -10.21 7.78
CA LEU A 45 2.89 -9.89 6.52
C LEU A 45 3.91 -9.80 5.38
#